data_AF-A0A9E0TY31-F1
#
_entry.id   AF-A0A9E0TY31-F1
#
_cell.length_a   1.000
_cell.length_b   1.000
_cell.length_c   1.000
_cell.angle_alpha   90.00
_cell.angle_beta   90.00
_cell.angle_gamma   90.00
#
_symmetry.space_group_name_H-M   'P 1'
#
loop_
_entity.id
_entity.type
_entity.pdbx_description
1 polymer ?
#
loop_
_entity_poly.entity_id
_entity_poly.type
_entity_poly.pdbx_seq_one_letter_code
_entity_poly.pdbx_strand_id
1 'polypeptide(L)'
;MTAILSKIFPCMFAPAAAPTETELKAAQLQKDKEKFAKGGFPEEICEKFPACARFLIDSGVLFSIAMFKNGPQEHDIRLDHNGHPLMKMNGNWERWEHIESRLDYDKATSRLISKDQSDIGWNYISPDGFVQKDVYNYDEIYPVEQLLKNEYESLLKHAEKFWEKHPEVDPDQKKECIFQITTTHRKNWGPLHVSESTWWTENLMKNMPGHSSIRIIDSEGKVYAFGTLMPDSESDTTSAPFFLTSAQVNITTPDYEEARPDFEARRVTSWPMTDERKEAILKFVSEANKAGIRFNFLRQPCVKVNTVIAQKAGVTIDAKTTMCETLGSILPSISKLPVISHIIAAVDKVKEVVSPFFETVAAYTPEPIKNFFSFIGSGFDFVARKINTVAANAFIWLLGGSRMSRPQWGIKKHDAHIYERKLDEFDCLINSVDDLFDEDLAAASYPSSKLERWQDEQPSTVTYTYEGTKMYLLPPETK
;
A
#
# COMPACT_ATOMS: atom_id res chain seq x y z
N MET A 1 39.23 -10.76 11.72
CA MET A 1 38.82 -12.19 11.76
C MET A 1 38.76 -12.80 10.37
N THR A 2 38.10 -12.16 9.41
CA THR A 2 37.97 -12.60 8.00
C THR A 2 39.31 -12.81 7.29
N ALA A 3 40.31 -11.95 7.52
CA ALA A 3 41.66 -12.07 6.95
C ALA A 3 42.50 -13.21 7.56
N ILE A 4 42.10 -13.75 8.72
CA ILE A 4 42.76 -14.91 9.35
C ILE A 4 42.09 -16.19 8.86
N LEU A 5 40.75 -16.21 8.75
CA LEU A 5 39.98 -17.33 8.22
C LEU A 5 40.28 -17.61 6.74
N SER A 6 40.50 -16.57 5.92
CA SER A 6 40.86 -16.73 4.50
C SER A 6 42.24 -17.36 4.27
N LYS A 7 43.14 -17.26 5.26
CA LYS A 7 44.48 -17.90 5.22
C LYS A 7 44.46 -19.36 5.68
N ILE A 8 43.51 -19.72 6.54
CA ILE A 8 43.39 -21.08 7.11
C ILE A 8 42.53 -21.97 6.20
N PHE A 9 41.54 -21.40 5.48
CA PHE A 9 40.65 -22.14 4.57
C PHE A 9 40.57 -21.48 3.18
N PRO A 10 41.66 -21.46 2.40
CA PRO A 10 41.69 -20.80 1.09
C PRO A 10 40.64 -21.35 0.11
N CYS A 11 40.25 -22.62 0.27
CA CYS A 11 39.25 -23.29 -0.57
C CYS A 11 37.80 -22.91 -0.23
N MET A 12 37.51 -22.49 1.02
CA MET A 12 36.16 -22.09 1.44
C MET A 12 35.87 -20.60 1.17
N PHE A 13 36.92 -19.81 0.92
CA PHE A 13 36.81 -18.36 0.67
C PHE A 13 37.37 -17.96 -0.70
N ALA A 14 37.58 -18.91 -1.60
CA ALA A 14 37.79 -18.59 -3.00
C ALA A 14 36.51 -17.89 -3.51
N PRO A 15 36.60 -16.67 -4.07
CA PRO A 15 35.42 -16.02 -4.63
C PRO A 15 34.84 -16.98 -5.67
N ALA A 16 33.55 -17.31 -5.51
CA ALA A 16 32.83 -18.06 -6.53
C ALA A 16 33.06 -17.37 -7.87
N ALA A 17 33.34 -18.14 -8.92
CA ALA A 17 33.46 -17.58 -10.26
C ALA A 17 32.20 -16.76 -10.54
N ALA A 18 32.38 -15.51 -10.97
CA ALA A 18 31.25 -14.68 -11.35
C ALA A 18 30.46 -15.42 -12.44
N PRO A 19 29.12 -15.46 -12.35
CA PRO A 19 28.31 -16.16 -13.35
C PRO A 19 28.57 -15.56 -14.73
N THR A 20 28.66 -16.42 -15.72
CA THR A 20 28.79 -16.05 -17.13
C THR A 20 27.51 -15.35 -17.62
N GLU A 21 27.62 -14.57 -18.69
CA GLU A 21 26.45 -13.93 -19.32
C GLU A 21 25.38 -14.96 -19.72
N THR A 22 25.80 -16.14 -20.16
CA THR A 22 24.91 -17.25 -20.49
C THR A 22 24.14 -17.75 -19.27
N GLU A 23 24.82 -17.94 -18.13
CA GLU A 23 24.19 -18.35 -16.87
C GLU A 23 23.21 -17.28 -16.36
N LEU A 24 23.57 -16.00 -16.47
CA LEU A 24 22.68 -14.89 -16.11
C LEU A 24 21.42 -14.86 -17.00
N LYS A 25 21.57 -15.05 -18.32
CA LYS A 25 20.42 -15.12 -19.25
C LYS A 25 19.54 -16.33 -18.98
N ALA A 26 20.12 -17.50 -18.70
CA ALA A 26 19.37 -18.71 -18.37
C ALA A 26 18.60 -18.55 -17.05
N ALA A 27 19.23 -17.98 -16.02
CA ALA A 27 18.59 -17.69 -14.74
C ALA A 27 17.44 -16.68 -14.89
N GLN A 28 17.61 -15.65 -15.74
CA GLN A 28 16.54 -14.70 -16.02
C GLN A 28 15.37 -15.36 -16.77
N LEU A 29 15.64 -16.16 -17.81
CA LEU A 29 14.60 -16.88 -18.53
C LEU A 29 13.80 -17.82 -17.61
N GLN A 30 14.48 -18.52 -16.70
CA GLN A 30 13.83 -19.38 -15.72
C GLN A 30 12.90 -18.56 -14.79
N LYS A 31 13.36 -17.39 -14.31
CA LYS A 31 12.52 -16.47 -13.52
C LYS A 31 11.32 -15.95 -14.31
N ASP A 32 11.50 -15.63 -15.59
CA ASP A 32 10.42 -15.14 -16.46
C ASP A 32 9.37 -16.23 -16.68
N LYS A 33 9.80 -17.46 -16.96
CA LYS A 33 8.92 -18.64 -17.05
C LYS A 33 8.14 -18.88 -15.77
N GLU A 34 8.81 -18.83 -14.61
CA GLU A 34 8.12 -18.98 -13.32
C GLU A 34 7.06 -17.90 -13.10
N LYS A 35 7.30 -16.66 -13.52
CA LYS A 35 6.28 -15.58 -13.45
C LYS A 35 5.11 -15.83 -14.40
N PHE A 36 5.37 -16.28 -15.63
CA PHE A 36 4.34 -16.59 -16.62
C PHE A 36 3.47 -17.77 -16.19
N ALA A 37 4.11 -18.87 -15.78
CA ALA A 37 3.44 -20.04 -15.23
C ALA A 37 2.55 -19.65 -14.05
N LYS A 38 3.05 -18.75 -13.18
CA LYS A 38 2.27 -18.24 -12.05
C LYS A 38 1.07 -17.36 -12.43
N GLY A 39 1.10 -16.74 -13.61
CA GLY A 39 -0.06 -16.03 -14.15
C GLY A 39 -1.03 -16.93 -14.91
N GLY A 40 -0.72 -18.24 -15.04
CA GLY A 40 -1.47 -19.16 -15.89
C GLY A 40 -1.20 -19.00 -17.38
N PHE A 41 -0.16 -18.26 -17.77
CA PHE A 41 0.12 -17.94 -19.18
C PHE A 41 1.00 -19.00 -19.85
N PRO A 42 0.95 -19.14 -21.19
CA PRO A 42 1.78 -20.11 -21.92
C PRO A 42 3.28 -19.82 -21.76
N GLU A 43 4.02 -20.74 -21.12
CA GLU A 43 5.47 -20.62 -20.93
C GLU A 43 6.25 -20.53 -22.25
N GLU A 44 5.69 -21.08 -23.34
CA GLU A 44 6.27 -21.03 -24.69
C GLU A 44 6.52 -19.59 -25.16
N ILE A 45 5.75 -18.60 -24.65
CA ILE A 45 5.97 -17.19 -24.95
C ILE A 45 7.34 -16.74 -24.46
N CYS A 46 7.79 -17.21 -23.29
CA CYS A 46 9.10 -16.84 -22.74
C CYS A 46 10.26 -17.36 -23.62
N GLU A 47 10.09 -18.51 -24.26
CA GLU A 47 11.11 -19.12 -25.11
C GLU A 47 11.12 -18.55 -26.53
N LYS A 48 9.95 -18.46 -27.15
CA LYS A 48 9.79 -18.07 -28.55
C LYS A 48 9.74 -16.55 -28.74
N PHE A 49 9.21 -15.82 -27.75
CA PHE A 49 8.99 -14.37 -27.77
C PHE A 49 9.50 -13.70 -26.49
N PRO A 50 10.80 -13.81 -26.15
CA PRO A 50 11.35 -13.29 -24.90
C PRO A 50 11.19 -11.78 -24.74
N ALA A 51 11.11 -11.02 -25.84
CA ALA A 51 10.83 -9.57 -25.82
C ALA A 51 9.41 -9.28 -25.31
N CYS A 52 8.40 -10.01 -25.80
CA CYS A 52 7.02 -9.95 -25.32
C CYS A 52 6.94 -10.28 -23.83
N ALA A 53 7.56 -11.39 -23.42
CA ALA A 53 7.55 -11.82 -22.02
C ALA A 53 8.14 -10.75 -21.10
N ARG A 54 9.30 -10.19 -21.45
CA ARG A 54 9.95 -9.13 -20.67
C ARG A 54 9.15 -7.86 -20.64
N PHE A 55 8.59 -7.42 -21.77
CA PHE A 55 7.74 -6.24 -21.81
C PHE A 55 6.56 -6.37 -20.83
N LEU A 56 5.86 -7.52 -20.86
CA LEU A 56 4.71 -7.77 -19.99
C LEU A 56 5.09 -7.86 -18.51
N ILE A 57 6.25 -8.42 -18.19
CA ILE A 57 6.76 -8.51 -16.81
C ILE A 57 7.23 -7.14 -16.30
N ASP A 58 8.06 -6.46 -17.09
CA ASP A 58 8.71 -5.21 -16.69
C ASP A 58 7.68 -4.09 -16.54
N SER A 59 6.68 -4.04 -17.43
CA SER A 59 5.57 -3.07 -17.35
C SER A 59 4.50 -3.41 -16.32
N GLY A 60 4.54 -4.61 -15.73
CA GLY A 60 3.53 -5.09 -14.79
C GLY A 60 2.20 -5.53 -15.43
N VAL A 61 2.02 -5.36 -16.74
CA VAL A 61 0.79 -5.73 -17.48
C VAL A 61 0.42 -7.21 -17.30
N LEU A 62 1.43 -8.10 -17.25
CA LEU A 62 1.21 -9.52 -16.99
C LEU A 62 0.33 -9.75 -15.76
N PHE A 63 0.60 -8.97 -14.71
CA PHE A 63 -0.06 -9.13 -13.42
C PHE A 63 -1.44 -8.49 -13.41
N SER A 64 -1.63 -7.35 -14.08
CA SER A 64 -2.95 -6.76 -14.28
C SER A 64 -3.89 -7.70 -15.04
N ILE A 65 -3.39 -8.38 -16.09
CA ILE A 65 -4.16 -9.39 -16.82
C ILE A 65 -4.52 -10.57 -15.90
N ALA A 66 -3.55 -11.07 -15.12
CA ALA A 66 -3.76 -12.18 -14.19
C ALA A 66 -4.71 -11.85 -13.03
N MET A 67 -4.87 -10.56 -12.69
CA MET A 67 -5.74 -10.10 -11.62
C MET A 67 -7.21 -10.19 -11.96
N PHE A 68 -7.59 -9.92 -13.20
CA PHE A 68 -8.99 -9.71 -13.52
C PHE A 68 -9.69 -10.90 -14.21
N LYS A 69 -8.95 -11.92 -14.66
CA LYS A 69 -9.53 -13.08 -15.38
C LYS A 69 -9.54 -14.36 -14.55
N ASN A 70 -10.70 -15.02 -14.48
CA ASN A 70 -10.98 -16.16 -13.60
C ASN A 70 -10.81 -17.56 -14.25
N GLY A 71 -10.14 -17.69 -15.41
CA GLY A 71 -9.97 -19.03 -16.00
C GLY A 71 -8.94 -19.18 -17.13
N PRO A 72 -8.37 -20.39 -17.31
CA PRO A 72 -7.42 -20.71 -18.39
C PRO A 72 -7.92 -20.47 -19.82
N GLN A 73 -9.24 -20.39 -20.01
CA GLN A 73 -9.86 -20.28 -21.33
C GLN A 73 -10.20 -18.83 -21.70
N GLU A 74 -9.98 -17.87 -20.80
CA GLU A 74 -10.29 -16.45 -21.01
C GLU A 74 -9.05 -15.56 -20.90
N HIS A 75 -7.86 -16.12 -21.08
CA HIS A 75 -6.65 -15.31 -21.06
C HIS A 75 -6.67 -14.27 -22.18
N ASP A 76 -6.34 -13.05 -21.76
CA ASP A 76 -6.20 -11.88 -22.62
C ASP A 76 -4.85 -11.87 -23.36
N ILE A 77 -4.03 -12.92 -23.14
CA ILE A 77 -2.86 -13.31 -23.92
C ILE A 77 -3.12 -14.70 -24.52
N ARG A 78 -3.08 -14.81 -25.85
CA ARG A 78 -3.33 -16.07 -26.58
C ARG A 78 -2.25 -16.31 -27.62
N LEU A 79 -2.18 -17.51 -28.17
CA LEU A 79 -1.36 -17.79 -29.34
C LEU A 79 -2.26 -17.88 -30.58
N ASP A 80 -1.84 -17.28 -31.69
CA ASP A 80 -2.49 -17.47 -32.98
C ASP A 80 -2.15 -18.84 -33.61
N HIS A 81 -2.68 -19.11 -34.81
CA HIS A 81 -2.45 -20.36 -35.53
C HIS A 81 -0.98 -20.64 -35.89
N ASN A 82 -0.11 -19.62 -35.86
CA ASN A 82 1.33 -19.74 -36.09
C ASN A 82 2.12 -19.73 -34.77
N GLY A 83 1.44 -19.70 -33.62
CA GLY A 83 2.08 -19.63 -32.32
C GLY A 83 2.55 -18.23 -31.92
N HIS A 84 2.11 -17.16 -32.58
CA HIS A 84 2.46 -15.78 -32.21
C HIS A 84 1.53 -15.26 -31.09
N PRO A 85 2.05 -14.50 -30.10
CA PRO A 85 1.22 -13.93 -29.05
C PRO A 85 0.23 -12.90 -29.62
N LEU A 86 -1.03 -13.02 -29.22
CA LEU A 86 -2.12 -12.08 -29.46
C LEU A 86 -2.54 -11.46 -28.15
N MET A 87 -2.70 -10.14 -28.17
CA MET A 87 -3.25 -9.33 -27.07
C MET A 87 -4.21 -8.31 -27.64
N LYS A 88 -5.08 -7.74 -26.81
CA LYS A 88 -6.01 -6.70 -27.27
C LYS A 88 -5.35 -5.33 -27.27
N MET A 89 -5.66 -4.52 -28.28
CA MET A 89 -5.34 -3.11 -28.37
C MET A 89 -6.59 -2.39 -28.91
N ASN A 90 -7.16 -1.48 -28.12
CA ASN A 90 -8.43 -0.80 -28.40
C ASN A 90 -9.55 -1.80 -28.80
N GLY A 91 -9.70 -2.89 -28.05
CA GLY A 91 -10.72 -3.92 -28.26
C GLY A 91 -10.41 -4.94 -29.35
N ASN A 92 -9.37 -4.73 -30.16
CA ASN A 92 -9.02 -5.62 -31.27
C ASN A 92 -7.83 -6.52 -30.93
N TRP A 93 -7.90 -7.79 -31.30
CA TRP A 93 -6.77 -8.70 -31.16
C TRP A 93 -5.66 -8.35 -32.17
N GLU A 94 -4.51 -7.97 -31.66
CA GLU A 94 -3.32 -7.64 -32.43
C GLU A 94 -2.14 -8.55 -32.02
N ARG A 95 -1.26 -8.84 -32.97
CA ARG A 95 -0.03 -9.60 -32.70
C ARG A 95 0.97 -8.77 -31.91
N TRP A 96 1.78 -9.43 -31.07
CA TRP A 96 2.83 -8.80 -30.29
C TRP A 96 3.74 -7.89 -31.14
N GLU A 97 4.16 -8.32 -32.33
CA GLU A 97 5.09 -7.53 -33.16
C GLU A 97 4.52 -6.16 -33.54
N HIS A 98 3.20 -6.09 -33.68
CA HIS A 98 2.52 -4.85 -34.03
C HIS A 98 2.30 -3.96 -32.81
N ILE A 99 2.03 -4.54 -31.64
CA ILE A 99 2.02 -3.83 -30.35
C ILE A 99 3.43 -3.30 -30.04
N GLU A 100 4.46 -4.14 -30.19
CA GLU A 100 5.86 -3.79 -30.02
C GLU A 100 6.27 -2.66 -30.96
N SER A 101 5.75 -2.59 -32.18
CA SER A 101 6.06 -1.49 -33.10
C SER A 101 5.50 -0.13 -32.66
N ARG A 102 4.48 -0.13 -31.77
CA ARG A 102 3.74 1.07 -31.35
C ARG A 102 4.05 1.50 -29.92
N LEU A 103 4.28 0.55 -29.02
CA LEU A 103 4.41 0.80 -27.59
C LEU A 103 5.84 0.55 -27.10
N ASP A 104 6.25 1.33 -26.12
CA ASP A 104 7.47 1.10 -25.34
C ASP A 104 7.18 1.17 -23.84
N TYR A 105 8.03 0.55 -23.03
CA TYR A 105 8.01 0.70 -21.58
C TYR A 105 9.17 1.60 -21.15
N ASP A 106 8.86 2.85 -20.82
CA ASP A 106 9.83 3.78 -20.28
C ASP A 106 10.14 3.41 -18.83
N LYS A 107 11.34 2.84 -18.62
CA LYS A 107 11.83 2.43 -17.30
C LYS A 107 12.12 3.62 -16.37
N ALA A 108 12.38 4.81 -16.92
CA ALA A 108 12.67 5.98 -16.10
C ALA A 108 11.42 6.51 -15.41
N THR A 109 10.29 6.52 -16.14
CA THR A 109 8.98 6.96 -15.63
C THR A 109 8.09 5.79 -15.21
N SER A 110 8.53 4.55 -15.43
CA SER A 110 7.71 3.33 -15.24
C SER A 110 6.36 3.40 -15.97
N ARG A 111 6.34 3.92 -17.21
CA ARG A 111 5.12 4.14 -18.01
C ARG A 111 5.14 3.35 -19.31
N LEU A 112 3.97 2.91 -19.75
CA LEU A 112 3.77 2.51 -21.14
C LEU A 112 3.50 3.75 -21.97
N ILE A 113 4.26 3.94 -23.04
CA ILE A 113 4.20 5.13 -23.90
C ILE A 113 4.14 4.74 -25.37
N SER A 114 3.67 5.65 -26.23
CA SER A 114 3.80 5.47 -27.67
C SER A 114 5.25 5.68 -28.12
N LYS A 115 5.74 4.83 -29.02
CA LYS A 115 7.11 4.93 -29.58
C LYS A 115 7.32 6.18 -30.44
N ASP A 116 6.27 6.62 -31.12
CA ASP A 116 6.27 7.82 -31.96
C ASP A 116 5.95 9.10 -31.18
N GLN A 117 5.29 8.97 -30.01
CA GLN A 117 4.79 10.07 -29.19
C GLN A 117 4.92 9.72 -27.70
N SER A 118 6.09 10.01 -27.12
CA SER A 118 6.43 9.62 -25.73
C SER A 118 5.56 10.31 -24.66
N ASP A 119 4.83 11.35 -25.02
CA ASP A 119 3.87 12.05 -24.17
C ASP A 119 2.53 11.30 -24.04
N ILE A 120 2.22 10.39 -24.97
CA ILE A 120 0.98 9.59 -24.93
C ILE A 120 1.21 8.33 -24.09
N GLY A 121 0.59 8.31 -22.91
CA GLY A 121 0.55 7.16 -22.02
C GLY A 121 -0.49 6.11 -22.43
N TRP A 122 -0.17 4.85 -22.15
CA TRP A 122 -1.05 3.69 -22.35
C TRP A 122 -1.23 2.92 -21.04
N ASN A 123 -2.35 2.20 -20.95
CA ASN A 123 -2.65 1.25 -19.89
C ASN A 123 -3.27 -0.02 -20.47
N TYR A 124 -3.21 -1.11 -19.73
CA TYR A 124 -3.93 -2.35 -20.08
C TYR A 124 -5.22 -2.43 -19.26
N ILE A 125 -6.38 -2.30 -19.91
CA ILE A 125 -7.70 -2.24 -19.30
C ILE A 125 -8.63 -3.26 -19.97
N SER A 126 -9.29 -4.11 -19.19
CA SER A 126 -10.22 -5.08 -19.75
C SER A 126 -11.60 -4.44 -19.98
N PRO A 127 -12.34 -4.80 -21.05
CA PRO A 127 -12.05 -5.85 -22.02
C PRO A 127 -11.19 -5.41 -23.21
N ASP A 128 -10.75 -4.16 -23.29
CA ASP A 128 -10.17 -3.57 -24.51
C ASP A 128 -8.66 -3.77 -24.69
N GLY A 129 -7.97 -4.21 -23.64
CA GLY A 129 -6.52 -4.39 -23.60
C GLY A 129 -5.77 -3.06 -23.56
N PHE A 130 -4.76 -2.89 -24.41
CA PHE A 130 -4.00 -1.65 -24.49
C PHE A 130 -4.86 -0.49 -25.01
N VAL A 131 -5.05 0.54 -24.19
CA VAL A 131 -5.79 1.76 -24.52
C VAL A 131 -5.01 3.01 -24.12
N GLN A 132 -5.25 4.12 -24.82
CA GLN A 132 -4.63 5.42 -24.54
C GLN A 132 -5.24 6.06 -23.30
N LYS A 133 -4.82 5.57 -22.14
CA LYS A 133 -5.13 6.11 -20.82
C LYS A 133 -3.82 6.25 -20.09
N ASP A 134 -3.49 7.47 -19.69
CA ASP A 134 -2.34 7.72 -18.84
C ASP A 134 -2.72 7.47 -17.38
N VAL A 135 -1.95 6.63 -16.67
CA VAL A 135 -2.17 6.36 -15.24
C VAL A 135 -1.97 7.63 -14.39
N TYR A 136 -1.26 8.63 -14.92
CA TYR A 136 -1.06 9.94 -14.30
C TYR A 136 -2.14 10.96 -14.69
N ASN A 137 -3.10 10.59 -15.54
CA ASN A 137 -4.28 11.42 -15.79
C ASN A 137 -5.30 11.23 -14.66
N TYR A 138 -5.09 11.96 -13.57
CA TYR A 138 -5.86 11.82 -12.33
C TYR A 138 -7.29 12.40 -12.42
N ASP A 139 -7.60 13.20 -13.44
CA ASP A 139 -8.93 13.80 -13.59
C ASP A 139 -9.98 12.77 -14.05
N GLU A 140 -9.54 11.70 -14.70
CA GLU A 140 -10.43 10.69 -15.26
C GLU A 140 -10.48 9.43 -14.40
N ILE A 141 -11.67 9.13 -13.88
CA ILE A 141 -11.97 7.86 -13.22
C ILE A 141 -12.77 7.00 -14.21
N TYR A 142 -12.28 5.80 -14.49
CA TYR A 142 -12.88 4.90 -15.47
C TYR A 142 -12.87 3.45 -14.95
N PRO A 143 -13.79 2.59 -15.43
CA PRO A 143 -13.77 1.19 -15.08
C PRO A 143 -12.57 0.48 -15.71
N VAL A 144 -11.97 -0.46 -14.97
CA VAL A 144 -10.75 -1.19 -15.33
C VAL A 144 -11.03 -2.65 -15.73
N GLU A 145 -12.23 -3.14 -15.40
CA GLU A 145 -12.73 -4.47 -15.74
C GLU A 145 -14.27 -4.47 -15.77
N GLN A 146 -14.85 -5.45 -16.44
CA GLN A 146 -16.28 -5.72 -16.48
C GLN A 146 -16.53 -7.17 -16.04
N LEU A 147 -17.20 -7.34 -14.90
CA LEU A 147 -17.64 -8.66 -14.44
C LEU A 147 -18.76 -9.21 -15.32
N LEU A 148 -18.77 -10.52 -15.50
CA LEU A 148 -19.95 -11.22 -16.01
C LEU A 148 -21.08 -11.14 -14.98
N LYS A 149 -22.33 -11.18 -15.46
CA LYS A 149 -23.51 -11.08 -14.59
C LYS A 149 -23.52 -12.09 -13.44
N ASN A 150 -23.17 -13.34 -13.73
CA ASN A 150 -23.09 -14.42 -12.72
C ASN A 150 -21.94 -14.21 -11.72
N GLU A 151 -20.81 -13.66 -12.16
CA GLU A 151 -19.69 -13.32 -11.28
C GLU A 151 -20.09 -12.18 -10.32
N TYR A 152 -20.73 -11.14 -10.86
CA TYR A 152 -21.27 -10.03 -10.07
C TYR A 152 -22.32 -10.51 -9.05
N GLU A 153 -23.31 -11.31 -9.47
CA GLU A 153 -24.34 -11.84 -8.56
C GLU A 153 -23.73 -12.70 -7.44
N SER A 154 -22.72 -13.51 -7.76
CA SER A 154 -21.96 -14.31 -6.78
C SER A 154 -21.22 -13.41 -5.79
N LEU A 155 -20.55 -12.37 -6.28
CA LEU A 155 -19.81 -11.42 -5.44
C LEU A 155 -20.76 -10.63 -4.54
N LEU A 156 -21.90 -10.18 -5.06
CA LEU A 156 -22.91 -9.44 -4.28
C LEU A 156 -23.42 -10.30 -3.13
N LYS A 157 -23.78 -11.55 -3.39
CA LYS A 157 -24.22 -12.50 -2.36
C LYS A 157 -23.17 -12.74 -1.29
N HIS A 158 -21.89 -12.79 -1.66
CA HIS A 158 -20.81 -12.89 -0.67
C HIS A 158 -20.64 -11.61 0.14
N ALA A 159 -20.73 -10.46 -0.51
CA ALA A 159 -20.62 -9.16 0.13
C ALA A 159 -21.76 -8.96 1.16
N GLU A 160 -22.98 -9.42 0.88
CA GLU A 160 -24.14 -9.32 1.78
C GLU A 160 -23.89 -9.91 3.18
N LYS A 161 -22.98 -10.89 3.32
CA LYS A 161 -22.56 -11.42 4.62
C LYS A 161 -22.05 -10.34 5.56
N PHE A 162 -21.47 -9.27 5.04
CA PHE A 162 -21.00 -8.14 5.85
C PHE A 162 -22.09 -7.59 6.77
N TRP A 163 -23.33 -7.54 6.29
CA TRP A 163 -24.48 -7.01 7.04
C TRP A 163 -24.95 -7.87 8.20
N GLU A 164 -24.45 -9.11 8.33
CA GLU A 164 -24.68 -9.92 9.53
C GLU A 164 -24.12 -9.24 10.79
N LYS A 165 -23.08 -8.40 10.66
CA LYS A 165 -22.47 -7.65 11.77
C LYS A 165 -22.80 -6.15 11.80
N HIS A 166 -23.35 -5.60 10.72
CA HIS A 166 -23.62 -4.16 10.58
C HIS A 166 -25.04 -3.87 10.05
N PRO A 167 -26.11 -4.45 10.62
CA PRO A 167 -27.48 -4.30 10.12
C PRO A 167 -28.00 -2.85 10.16
N GLU A 168 -27.35 -1.97 10.92
CA GLU A 168 -27.70 -0.56 11.07
C GLU A 168 -27.33 0.32 9.86
N VAL A 169 -26.50 -0.17 8.94
CA VAL A 169 -26.02 0.62 7.80
C VAL A 169 -27.04 0.59 6.64
N ASP A 170 -27.64 1.75 6.37
CA ASP A 170 -28.71 1.96 5.38
C ASP A 170 -29.83 0.90 5.46
N PRO A 171 -30.58 0.84 6.57
CA PRO A 171 -31.69 -0.09 6.69
C PRO A 171 -32.69 0.16 5.55
N ASP A 172 -33.23 -0.93 4.99
CA ASP A 172 -34.28 -0.94 3.96
C ASP A 172 -33.91 -0.27 2.62
N GLN A 173 -32.66 0.13 2.42
CA GLN A 173 -32.18 0.65 1.13
C GLN A 173 -31.65 -0.47 0.24
N LYS A 174 -31.87 -0.31 -1.06
CA LYS A 174 -31.36 -1.22 -2.09
C LYS A 174 -29.86 -0.99 -2.27
N LYS A 175 -29.05 -2.03 -2.06
CA LYS A 175 -27.58 -1.97 -2.11
C LYS A 175 -27.06 -2.80 -3.29
N GLU A 176 -27.03 -2.19 -4.47
CA GLU A 176 -26.64 -2.87 -5.74
C GLU A 176 -25.25 -2.51 -6.22
N CYS A 177 -24.47 -1.76 -5.45
CA CYS A 177 -23.05 -1.60 -5.72
C CYS A 177 -22.28 -2.40 -4.68
N ILE A 178 -21.03 -2.76 -4.96
CA ILE A 178 -20.16 -3.47 -4.03
C ILE A 178 -18.93 -2.61 -3.80
N PHE A 179 -18.63 -2.36 -2.53
CA PHE A 179 -17.37 -1.78 -2.10
C PHE A 179 -16.42 -2.91 -1.69
N GLN A 180 -15.16 -2.83 -2.09
CA GLN A 180 -14.11 -3.68 -1.56
C GLN A 180 -12.95 -2.84 -1.03
N ILE A 181 -12.42 -3.22 0.13
CA ILE A 181 -11.13 -2.75 0.61
C ILE A 181 -10.15 -3.91 0.61
N THR A 182 -8.96 -3.65 0.09
CA THR A 182 -7.91 -4.65 -0.04
C THR A 182 -6.69 -4.24 0.76
N THR A 183 -6.05 -5.19 1.43
CA THR A 183 -4.71 -5.03 2.01
C THR A 183 -3.78 -6.11 1.48
N THR A 184 -2.55 -5.74 1.16
CA THR A 184 -1.50 -6.66 0.70
C THR A 184 -0.30 -6.58 1.63
N HIS A 185 0.10 -7.72 2.19
CA HIS A 185 1.33 -7.86 2.96
C HIS A 185 2.46 -8.32 2.03
N ARG A 186 3.59 -7.60 1.99
CA ARG A 186 4.67 -7.86 1.02
C ARG A 186 5.73 -8.78 1.61
N LYS A 187 6.23 -9.73 0.80
CA LYS A 187 7.40 -10.56 1.14
C LYS A 187 8.67 -9.73 1.23
N ASN A 188 8.85 -8.80 0.28
CA ASN A 188 10.05 -7.99 0.15
C ASN A 188 9.67 -6.57 -0.29
N TRP A 189 10.28 -5.56 0.31
CA TRP A 189 10.13 -4.17 -0.12
C TRP A 189 11.30 -3.81 -1.03
N GLY A 190 11.00 -3.58 -2.30
CA GLY A 190 11.96 -3.46 -3.40
C GLY A 190 13.18 -2.52 -3.22
N PRO A 191 13.11 -1.36 -2.54
CA PRO A 191 14.30 -0.52 -2.38
C PRO A 191 15.20 -0.95 -1.21
N LEU A 192 14.65 -1.70 -0.23
CA LEU A 192 15.38 -2.26 0.89
C LEU A 192 15.68 -3.73 0.62
N HIS A 193 16.37 -4.01 -0.48
CA HIS A 193 17.13 -5.25 -0.61
C HIS A 193 18.31 -5.20 0.36
N VAL A 194 18.02 -5.32 1.66
CA VAL A 194 19.05 -5.45 2.67
C VAL A 194 19.62 -6.84 2.49
N SER A 195 20.74 -6.92 1.77
CA SER A 195 21.44 -8.17 1.46
C SER A 195 21.89 -8.94 2.70
N GLU A 196 21.80 -8.31 3.87
CA GLU A 196 21.94 -8.92 5.18
C GLU A 196 20.70 -8.55 6.03
N SER A 197 19.75 -9.47 6.14
CA SER A 197 18.59 -9.29 7.00
C SER A 197 19.06 -9.28 8.46
N THR A 198 19.25 -8.10 9.02
CA THR A 198 19.38 -7.97 10.46
C THR A 198 18.02 -8.25 11.10
N TRP A 199 18.02 -8.76 12.33
CA TRP A 199 16.79 -9.00 13.09
C TRP A 199 15.91 -7.73 13.22
N TRP A 200 16.48 -6.53 13.17
CA TRP A 200 15.74 -5.27 13.21
C TRP A 200 15.10 -4.95 11.85
N THR A 201 15.79 -5.19 10.74
CA THR A 201 15.19 -5.04 9.40
C THR A 201 14.09 -6.05 9.17
N GLU A 202 14.22 -7.28 9.64
CA GLU A 202 13.16 -8.28 9.55
C GLU A 202 11.93 -7.88 10.37
N ASN A 203 12.13 -7.36 11.59
CA ASN A 203 11.03 -6.88 12.41
C ASN A 203 10.36 -5.63 11.82
N LEU A 204 11.15 -4.70 11.26
CA LEU A 204 10.62 -3.56 10.51
C LEU A 204 9.77 -4.04 9.34
N MET A 205 10.30 -4.90 8.48
CA MET A 205 9.63 -5.42 7.30
C MET A 205 8.35 -6.19 7.63
N LYS A 206 8.36 -6.97 8.71
CA LYS A 206 7.19 -7.73 9.18
C LYS A 206 6.04 -6.83 9.64
N ASN A 207 6.37 -5.72 10.30
CA ASN A 207 5.38 -4.85 10.97
C ASN A 207 5.13 -3.54 10.22
N MET A 208 5.81 -3.32 9.10
CA MET A 208 5.62 -2.14 8.28
C MET A 208 4.21 -2.13 7.68
N PRO A 209 3.57 -0.95 7.54
CA PRO A 209 2.28 -0.87 6.88
C PRO A 209 2.33 -1.49 5.47
N GLY A 210 1.46 -2.46 5.23
CA GLY A 210 1.18 -3.00 3.90
C GLY A 210 0.49 -1.98 3.01
N HIS A 211 0.44 -2.29 1.71
CA HIS A 211 -0.34 -1.48 0.77
C HIS A 211 -1.84 -1.77 0.95
N SER A 212 -2.67 -0.76 0.70
CA SER A 212 -4.12 -0.91 0.72
C SER A 212 -4.76 -0.17 -0.44
N SER A 213 -5.78 -0.79 -1.03
CA SER A 213 -6.49 -0.31 -2.22
C SER A 213 -7.99 -0.43 -2.06
N ILE A 214 -8.74 0.19 -2.96
CA ILE A 214 -10.21 0.14 -3.00
C ILE A 214 -10.68 -0.33 -4.34
N ARG A 215 -11.78 -1.09 -4.33
CA ARG A 215 -12.57 -1.34 -5.52
C ARG A 215 -14.01 -0.94 -5.31
N ILE A 216 -14.62 -0.46 -6.37
CA ILE A 216 -16.06 -0.24 -6.48
C ILE A 216 -16.54 -1.07 -7.65
N ILE A 217 -17.60 -1.85 -7.45
CA ILE A 217 -18.27 -2.59 -8.50
C ILE A 217 -19.69 -2.05 -8.58
N ASP A 218 -20.09 -1.49 -9.71
CA ASP A 218 -21.45 -0.98 -9.88
C ASP A 218 -22.45 -2.11 -10.17
N SER A 219 -23.74 -1.75 -10.25
CA SER A 219 -24.82 -2.69 -10.52
C SER A 219 -24.77 -3.34 -11.91
N GLU A 220 -23.96 -2.79 -12.82
CA GLU A 220 -23.71 -3.35 -14.15
C GLU A 220 -22.50 -4.29 -14.16
N GLY A 221 -21.77 -4.40 -13.03
CA GLY A 221 -20.56 -5.21 -12.91
C GLY A 221 -19.28 -4.50 -13.33
N LYS A 222 -19.31 -3.19 -13.59
CA LYS A 222 -18.09 -2.43 -13.91
C LYS A 222 -17.25 -2.24 -12.66
N VAL A 223 -15.98 -2.59 -12.76
CA VAL A 223 -15.03 -2.53 -11.65
C VAL A 223 -14.18 -1.26 -11.78
N TYR A 224 -14.18 -0.43 -10.76
CA TYR A 224 -13.29 0.71 -10.60
C TYR A 224 -12.28 0.36 -9.51
N ALA A 225 -10.98 0.48 -9.78
CA ALA A 225 -9.91 0.16 -8.83
C ALA A 225 -9.06 1.40 -8.55
N PHE A 226 -8.82 1.67 -7.27
CA PHE A 226 -8.17 2.88 -6.79
C PHE A 226 -6.97 2.56 -5.90
N GLY A 227 -5.87 3.27 -6.14
CA GLY A 227 -4.68 3.24 -5.30
C GLY A 227 -4.05 4.61 -5.22
N THR A 228 -3.26 4.87 -4.18
CA THR A 228 -2.48 6.12 -4.10
C THR A 228 -1.18 5.95 -4.87
N LEU A 229 -0.94 6.78 -5.88
CA LEU A 229 0.32 6.79 -6.65
C LEU A 229 1.03 8.13 -6.49
N MET A 230 2.34 8.06 -6.35
CA MET A 230 3.22 9.23 -6.34
C MET A 230 3.60 9.62 -7.78
N PRO A 231 3.45 10.90 -8.18
CA PRO A 231 3.98 11.39 -9.45
C PRO A 231 5.50 11.23 -9.54
N ASP A 232 6.03 11.03 -10.74
CA ASP A 232 7.48 10.90 -10.96
C ASP A 232 8.25 12.15 -10.49
N SER A 233 7.64 13.34 -10.59
CA SER A 233 8.24 14.58 -10.08
C SER A 233 8.50 14.57 -8.57
N GLU A 234 7.84 13.67 -7.82
CA GLU A 234 7.97 13.53 -6.38
C GLU A 234 8.90 12.34 -6.01
N SER A 235 9.25 11.45 -6.95
CA SER A 235 9.99 10.22 -6.67
C SER A 235 11.45 10.45 -6.25
N ASP A 236 12.08 11.56 -6.65
CA ASP A 236 13.46 11.91 -6.26
C ASP A 236 13.63 12.14 -4.75
N THR A 237 12.52 12.26 -4.02
CA THR A 237 12.50 12.49 -2.57
C THR A 237 12.70 11.19 -1.76
N THR A 238 12.72 10.03 -2.43
CA THR A 238 12.80 8.68 -1.84
C THR A 238 14.21 8.21 -1.45
N SER A 239 15.26 9.02 -1.70
CA SER A 239 16.64 8.73 -1.28
C SER A 239 16.88 8.86 0.24
N ALA A 240 15.91 9.41 0.96
CA ALA A 240 15.86 9.46 2.42
C ALA A 240 14.94 8.35 2.97
N PRO A 241 15.00 8.00 4.26
CA PRO A 241 14.05 7.07 4.91
C PRO A 241 12.60 7.53 4.72
N PHE A 242 12.01 7.00 3.65
CA PHE A 242 10.76 7.34 2.99
C PHE A 242 9.53 7.36 3.92
N PHE A 243 9.62 6.70 5.06
CA PHE A 243 8.52 6.58 6.03
C PHE A 243 8.15 7.90 6.73
N LEU A 244 9.04 8.89 6.67
CA LEU A 244 8.89 10.15 7.39
C LEU A 244 8.75 11.35 6.46
N THR A 245 8.95 11.14 5.16
CA THR A 245 8.79 12.16 4.14
C THR A 245 7.31 12.31 3.79
N SER A 246 6.86 13.54 3.59
CA SER A 246 5.58 13.80 2.93
C SER A 246 5.78 13.99 1.44
N ALA A 247 4.86 13.49 0.62
CA ALA A 247 4.87 13.68 -0.83
C ALA A 247 3.47 14.07 -1.32
N GLN A 248 3.40 14.74 -2.47
CA GLN A 248 2.12 14.84 -3.17
C GLN A 248 1.82 13.49 -3.83
N VAL A 249 0.62 12.97 -3.64
CA VAL A 249 0.13 11.78 -4.34
C VAL A 249 -1.24 12.06 -4.92
N ASN A 250 -1.65 11.23 -5.87
CA ASN A 250 -3.00 11.24 -6.40
C ASN A 250 -3.59 9.84 -6.27
N ILE A 251 -4.91 9.75 -6.38
CA ILE A 251 -5.60 8.47 -6.47
C ILE A 251 -5.65 8.08 -7.94
N THR A 252 -5.03 6.96 -8.29
CA THR A 252 -4.95 6.47 -9.67
C THR A 252 -5.90 5.32 -9.93
N THR A 253 -6.22 5.15 -11.21
CA THR A 253 -6.98 4.04 -11.75
C THR A 253 -6.26 3.53 -13.01
N PRO A 254 -5.89 2.24 -13.09
CA PRO A 254 -5.98 1.20 -12.06
C PRO A 254 -4.94 1.35 -10.93
N ASP A 255 -5.12 0.57 -9.86
CA ASP A 255 -4.06 0.33 -8.86
C ASP A 255 -3.20 -0.89 -9.27
N TYR A 256 -2.04 -0.61 -9.88
CA TYR A 256 -1.08 -1.65 -10.26
C TYR A 256 -0.35 -2.26 -9.06
N GLU A 257 -0.30 -1.59 -7.91
CA GLU A 257 0.36 -2.13 -6.71
C GLU A 257 -0.42 -3.31 -6.14
N GLU A 258 -1.75 -3.33 -6.32
CA GLU A 258 -2.58 -4.46 -5.90
C GLU A 258 -2.25 -5.74 -6.67
N ALA A 259 -1.86 -5.62 -7.94
CA ALA A 259 -1.57 -6.75 -8.81
C ALA A 259 -0.16 -7.33 -8.61
N ARG A 260 0.72 -6.71 -7.80
CA ARG A 260 2.13 -7.13 -7.75
C ARG A 260 2.28 -8.59 -7.28
N PRO A 261 3.21 -9.37 -7.85
CA PRO A 261 3.36 -10.81 -7.57
C PRO A 261 4.12 -11.12 -6.26
N ASP A 262 4.39 -10.12 -5.42
CA ASP A 262 5.27 -10.21 -4.26
C ASP A 262 4.54 -10.14 -2.91
N PHE A 263 3.21 -10.31 -2.90
CA PHE A 263 2.46 -10.40 -1.65
C PHE A 263 2.51 -11.80 -1.03
N GLU A 264 2.57 -11.86 0.31
CA GLU A 264 2.35 -13.08 1.10
C GLU A 264 0.87 -13.42 1.13
N ALA A 265 0.07 -12.42 1.47
CA ALA A 265 -1.36 -12.51 1.62
C ALA A 265 -2.02 -11.21 1.13
N ARG A 266 -3.17 -11.37 0.50
CA ARG A 266 -4.07 -10.30 0.10
C ARG A 266 -5.41 -10.50 0.78
N ARG A 267 -5.83 -9.59 1.65
CA ARG A 267 -7.15 -9.62 2.29
C ARG A 267 -8.09 -8.72 1.54
N VAL A 268 -9.27 -9.22 1.20
CA VAL A 268 -10.34 -8.45 0.54
C VAL A 268 -11.59 -8.55 1.38
N THR A 269 -12.07 -7.42 1.86
CA THR A 269 -13.35 -7.31 2.56
C THR A 269 -14.33 -6.62 1.63
N SER A 270 -15.51 -7.22 1.44
CA SER A 270 -16.52 -6.70 0.51
C SER A 270 -17.82 -6.38 1.23
N TRP A 271 -18.51 -5.31 0.86
CA TRP A 271 -19.88 -5.06 1.33
C TRP A 271 -20.71 -4.36 0.25
N PRO A 272 -22.02 -4.62 0.18
CA PRO A 272 -22.91 -3.89 -0.71
C PRO A 272 -22.98 -2.42 -0.31
N MET A 273 -23.28 -1.51 -1.21
CA MET A 273 -23.59 -0.12 -0.91
C MET A 273 -24.63 0.41 -1.91
N THR A 274 -25.21 1.56 -1.61
CA THR A 274 -26.15 2.20 -2.53
C THR A 274 -25.43 2.90 -3.68
N ASP A 275 -26.16 3.19 -4.76
CA ASP A 275 -25.61 3.91 -5.90
C ASP A 275 -25.22 5.36 -5.53
N GLU A 276 -25.96 5.99 -4.62
CA GLU A 276 -25.64 7.33 -4.13
C GLU A 276 -24.28 7.38 -3.42
N ARG A 277 -23.94 6.33 -2.66
CA ARG A 277 -22.61 6.21 -2.02
C ARG A 277 -21.51 5.99 -3.04
N LYS A 278 -21.76 5.17 -4.05
CA LYS A 278 -20.85 4.96 -5.19
C LYS A 278 -20.53 6.30 -5.86
N GLU A 279 -21.54 7.08 -6.24
CA GLU A 279 -21.37 8.41 -6.85
C GLU A 279 -20.63 9.39 -5.93
N ALA A 280 -20.95 9.39 -4.63
CA ALA A 280 -20.27 10.23 -3.66
C ALA A 280 -18.77 9.91 -3.54
N ILE A 281 -18.39 8.63 -3.62
CA ILE A 281 -16.99 8.20 -3.59
C ILE A 281 -16.28 8.62 -4.89
N LEU A 282 -16.87 8.34 -6.05
CA LEU A 282 -16.27 8.72 -7.35
C LEU A 282 -16.06 10.23 -7.44
N LYS A 283 -17.05 11.02 -7.00
CA LYS A 283 -16.95 12.47 -6.91
C LYS A 283 -15.83 12.90 -5.96
N PHE A 284 -15.76 12.30 -4.77
CA PHE A 284 -14.70 12.60 -3.81
C PHE A 284 -13.30 12.32 -4.38
N VAL A 285 -13.11 11.18 -5.06
CA VAL A 285 -11.82 10.83 -5.68
C VAL A 285 -11.45 11.86 -6.75
N SER A 286 -12.40 12.24 -7.62
CA SER A 286 -12.17 13.25 -8.66
C SER A 286 -11.83 14.62 -8.05
N GLU A 287 -12.53 15.02 -6.98
CA GLU A 287 -12.25 16.27 -6.28
C GLU A 287 -10.90 16.26 -5.55
N ALA A 288 -10.54 15.14 -4.92
CA ALA A 288 -9.24 14.97 -4.27
C ALA A 288 -8.09 15.05 -5.29
N ASN A 289 -8.28 14.49 -6.49
CA ASN A 289 -7.27 14.51 -7.55
C ASN A 289 -6.98 15.90 -8.12
N LYS A 290 -7.94 16.83 -8.11
CA LYS A 290 -7.73 18.22 -8.57
C LYS A 290 -6.65 18.97 -7.77
N ALA A 291 -6.50 18.63 -6.49
CA ALA A 291 -5.48 19.20 -5.62
C ALA A 291 -4.32 18.23 -5.38
N GLY A 292 -4.57 16.92 -5.50
CA GLY A 292 -3.76 15.85 -4.95
C GLY A 292 -3.91 15.75 -3.43
N ILE A 293 -3.42 14.65 -2.88
CA ILE A 293 -3.43 14.31 -1.46
C ILE A 293 -2.00 14.37 -0.94
N ARG A 294 -1.80 14.88 0.27
CA ARG A 294 -0.51 14.77 0.96
C ARG A 294 -0.38 13.37 1.54
N PHE A 295 0.64 12.64 1.13
CA PHE A 295 0.94 11.30 1.62
C PHE A 295 2.01 11.36 2.68
N ASN A 296 1.86 10.55 3.74
CA ASN A 296 2.92 10.28 4.71
C ASN A 296 2.69 8.87 5.28
N PHE A 297 3.69 7.99 5.24
CA PHE A 297 3.53 6.57 5.63
C PHE A 297 2.97 6.35 7.04
N LEU A 298 3.24 7.24 7.99
CA LEU A 298 2.75 7.09 9.35
C LEU A 298 1.37 7.73 9.51
N ARG A 299 1.20 8.97 9.02
CA ARG A 299 0.04 9.80 9.35
C ARG A 299 -1.05 9.84 8.29
N GLN A 300 -0.71 9.87 7.01
CA GLN A 300 -1.69 9.73 5.91
C GLN A 300 -1.18 8.71 4.89
N PRO A 301 -1.03 7.43 5.28
CA PRO A 301 -0.79 6.37 4.32
C PRO A 301 -2.06 6.08 3.52
N CYS A 302 -1.96 5.18 2.54
CA CYS A 302 -3.11 4.68 1.78
C CYS A 302 -4.25 4.19 2.69
N VAL A 303 -3.93 3.64 3.87
CA VAL A 303 -4.92 3.22 4.86
C VAL A 303 -5.82 4.38 5.31
N LYS A 304 -5.25 5.56 5.60
CA LYS A 304 -6.05 6.72 6.00
C LYS A 304 -6.99 7.16 4.88
N VAL A 305 -6.47 7.28 3.65
CA VAL A 305 -7.28 7.58 2.47
C VAL A 305 -8.43 6.59 2.35
N ASN A 306 -8.12 5.30 2.54
CA ASN A 306 -9.10 4.25 2.39
C ASN A 306 -10.13 4.20 3.52
N THR A 307 -9.78 4.58 4.75
CA THR A 307 -10.76 4.73 5.83
C THR A 307 -11.74 5.88 5.59
N VAL A 308 -11.27 7.00 5.02
CA VAL A 308 -12.15 8.13 4.64
C VAL A 308 -13.11 7.71 3.53
N ILE A 309 -12.61 6.98 2.53
CA ILE A 309 -13.47 6.48 1.46
C ILE A 309 -14.44 5.41 1.98
N ALA A 310 -14.02 4.51 2.86
CA ALA A 310 -14.90 3.53 3.51
C ALA A 310 -16.01 4.20 4.33
N GLN A 311 -15.71 5.32 5.01
CA GLN A 311 -16.70 6.12 5.71
C GLN A 311 -17.74 6.73 4.75
N LYS A 312 -17.36 7.07 3.53
CA LYS A 312 -18.31 7.48 2.47
C LYS A 312 -19.11 6.31 1.91
N ALA A 313 -18.54 5.10 1.94
CA ALA A 313 -19.29 3.85 1.79
C ALA A 313 -20.11 3.49 3.04
N GLY A 314 -20.15 4.39 4.05
CA GLY A 314 -20.83 4.35 5.35
C GLY A 314 -20.46 3.22 6.28
N VAL A 315 -19.19 2.82 6.23
CA VAL A 315 -18.54 1.97 7.21
C VAL A 315 -17.43 2.76 7.88
N THR A 316 -17.50 2.94 9.20
CA THR A 316 -16.44 3.61 9.95
C THR A 316 -15.41 2.57 10.38
N ILE A 317 -14.17 2.74 9.94
CA ILE A 317 -13.05 1.87 10.31
C ILE A 317 -12.13 2.63 11.26
N ASP A 318 -12.05 2.19 12.52
CA ASP A 318 -11.09 2.75 13.48
C ASP A 318 -9.69 2.18 13.26
N ALA A 319 -9.01 2.71 12.24
CA ALA A 319 -7.60 2.40 11.97
C ALA A 319 -6.63 3.34 12.72
N LYS A 320 -7.15 4.29 13.50
CA LYS A 320 -6.33 5.30 14.18
C LYS A 320 -5.64 4.67 15.39
N THR A 321 -4.37 4.99 15.57
CA THR A 321 -3.57 4.58 16.73
C THR A 321 -2.52 5.63 17.02
N THR A 322 -1.75 5.47 18.09
CA THR A 322 -0.66 6.39 18.39
C THR A 322 0.61 6.08 17.60
N MET A 323 1.42 7.12 17.36
CA MET A 323 2.74 6.93 16.77
C MET A 323 3.63 6.03 17.66
N CYS A 324 3.50 6.12 18.99
CA CYS A 324 4.19 5.23 19.92
C CYS A 324 3.77 3.76 19.76
N GLU A 325 2.48 3.47 19.57
CA GLU A 325 2.03 2.10 19.30
C GLU A 325 2.49 1.60 17.94
N THR A 326 2.46 2.46 16.92
CA THR A 326 2.94 2.13 15.56
C THR A 326 4.44 1.83 15.59
N LEU A 327 5.24 2.75 16.11
CA LEU A 327 6.67 2.55 16.28
C LEU A 327 6.97 1.41 17.25
N GLY A 328 6.19 1.20 18.29
CA GLY A 328 6.34 0.07 19.22
C GLY A 328 6.09 -1.29 18.57
N SER A 329 5.25 -1.34 17.54
CA SER A 329 5.06 -2.55 16.71
C SER A 329 6.19 -2.75 15.70
N ILE A 330 6.74 -1.67 15.16
CA ILE A 330 7.80 -1.68 14.14
C ILE A 330 9.19 -1.90 14.74
N LEU A 331 9.48 -1.18 15.82
CA LEU A 331 10.72 -1.23 16.55
C LEU A 331 10.72 -2.44 17.47
N PRO A 332 11.88 -3.03 17.73
CA PRO A 332 11.95 -4.04 18.77
C PRO A 332 11.59 -3.42 20.12
N SER A 333 11.24 -4.26 21.11
CA SER A 333 11.09 -3.80 22.49
C SER A 333 12.22 -2.83 22.81
N ILE A 334 11.84 -1.61 23.20
CA ILE A 334 12.75 -0.49 23.47
C ILE A 334 13.91 -0.91 24.40
N SER A 335 13.67 -1.89 25.27
CA SER A 335 14.68 -2.54 26.14
C SER A 335 15.90 -3.10 25.39
N LYS A 336 15.76 -3.43 24.09
CA LYS A 336 16.80 -3.97 23.22
C LYS A 336 17.58 -2.88 22.46
N LEU A 337 17.21 -1.60 22.59
CA LEU A 337 17.92 -0.47 21.97
C LEU A 337 18.94 0.11 22.99
N PRO A 338 20.27 -0.04 22.78
CA PRO A 338 21.27 0.18 23.83
C PRO A 338 21.26 1.56 24.49
N VAL A 339 20.91 2.61 23.76
CA VAL A 339 20.97 4.00 24.25
C VAL A 339 19.62 4.46 24.82
N ILE A 340 18.52 4.06 24.18
CA ILE A 340 17.16 4.46 24.57
C ILE A 340 16.67 3.63 25.76
N SER A 341 17.11 2.36 25.86
CA SER A 341 16.74 1.47 26.96
C SER A 341 17.15 2.02 28.33
N HIS A 342 18.28 2.72 28.43
CA HIS A 342 18.72 3.33 29.69
C HIS A 342 17.86 4.52 30.12
N ILE A 343 17.41 5.34 29.18
CA ILE A 343 16.54 6.50 29.45
C ILE A 343 15.14 6.01 29.84
N ILE A 344 14.60 5.06 29.09
CA ILE A 344 13.25 4.53 29.35
C ILE A 344 13.23 3.66 30.61
N ALA A 345 14.25 2.83 30.87
CA ALA A 345 14.37 2.10 32.13
C ALA A 345 14.51 3.04 33.35
N ALA A 346 15.09 4.23 33.18
CA ALA A 346 15.12 5.23 34.24
C ALA A 346 13.72 5.84 34.48
N VAL A 347 12.97 6.13 33.41
CA VAL A 347 11.58 6.63 33.51
C VAL A 347 10.65 5.57 34.11
N ASP A 348 10.76 4.32 33.67
CA ASP A 348 9.95 3.20 34.18
C ASP A 348 10.27 2.92 35.65
N LYS A 349 11.54 2.95 36.06
CA LYS A 349 11.91 2.87 37.49
C LYS A 349 11.35 4.01 38.31
N VAL A 350 11.33 5.23 37.77
CA VAL A 350 10.70 6.36 38.46
C VAL A 350 9.20 6.11 38.58
N LYS A 351 8.52 5.63 37.54
CA LYS A 351 7.09 5.24 37.61
C LYS A 351 6.81 4.13 38.62
N GLU A 352 7.61 3.06 38.63
CA GLU A 352 7.48 1.95 39.58
C GLU A 352 7.66 2.38 41.04
N VAL A 353 8.43 3.44 41.30
CA VAL A 353 8.60 3.99 42.65
C VAL A 353 7.53 5.02 42.99
N VAL A 354 7.15 5.85 42.01
CA VAL A 354 6.27 7.00 42.20
C VAL A 354 4.81 6.56 42.20
N SER A 355 4.34 5.76 41.24
CA SER A 355 2.92 5.38 41.17
C SER A 355 2.41 4.68 42.44
N PRO A 356 3.11 3.68 43.02
CA PRO A 356 2.65 3.05 44.26
C PRO A 356 2.68 4.00 45.45
N PHE A 357 3.65 4.92 45.50
CA PHE A 357 3.71 5.95 46.55
C PHE A 357 2.51 6.89 46.48
N PHE A 358 2.16 7.37 45.28
CA PHE A 358 1.02 8.26 45.09
C PHE A 358 -0.33 7.54 45.28
N GLU A 359 -0.46 6.28 44.86
CA GLU A 359 -1.64 5.44 45.13
C GLU A 359 -1.81 5.18 46.63
N THR A 360 -0.71 4.87 47.33
CA THR A 360 -0.72 4.66 48.78
C THR A 360 -1.08 5.95 49.51
N VAL A 361 -0.46 7.08 49.17
CA VAL A 361 -0.77 8.38 49.78
C VAL A 361 -2.22 8.77 49.51
N ALA A 362 -2.73 8.55 48.31
CA ALA A 362 -4.13 8.80 47.97
C ALA A 362 -5.11 7.94 48.78
N ALA A 363 -4.78 6.67 49.07
CA ALA A 363 -5.62 5.78 49.87
C ALA A 363 -5.81 6.25 51.33
N TYR A 364 -4.87 7.01 51.87
CA TYR A 364 -4.86 7.46 53.27
C TYR A 364 -5.07 8.96 53.47
N THR A 365 -5.35 9.73 52.41
CA THR A 365 -5.51 11.19 52.49
C THR A 365 -6.94 11.67 52.17
N PRO A 366 -7.41 12.74 52.83
CA PRO A 366 -8.68 13.39 52.51
C PRO A 366 -8.75 13.92 51.07
N GLU A 367 -9.93 13.97 50.50
CA GLU A 367 -10.21 14.35 49.09
C GLU A 367 -9.46 15.60 48.56
N PRO A 368 -9.31 16.71 49.31
CA PRO A 368 -8.54 17.87 48.84
C PRO A 368 -7.05 17.56 48.61
N ILE A 369 -6.49 16.69 49.45
CA ILE A 369 -5.09 16.26 49.38
C ILE A 369 -4.91 15.19 48.30
N LYS A 370 -5.89 14.28 48.13
CA LYS A 370 -5.94 13.39 46.96
C LYS A 370 -5.94 14.17 45.65
N ASN A 371 -6.72 15.24 45.53
CA ASN A 371 -6.77 16.06 44.32
C ASN A 371 -5.41 16.71 44.03
N PHE A 372 -4.70 17.16 45.07
CA PHE A 372 -3.34 17.69 44.95
C PHE A 372 -2.31 16.63 44.51
N PHE A 373 -2.35 15.43 45.11
CA PHE A 373 -1.45 14.34 44.72
C PHE A 373 -1.80 13.75 43.35
N SER A 374 -3.08 13.68 42.98
CA SER A 374 -3.53 13.30 41.64
C SER A 374 -3.07 14.32 40.59
N PHE A 375 -3.13 15.62 40.91
CA PHE A 375 -2.57 16.67 40.05
C PHE A 375 -1.06 16.53 39.87
N ILE A 376 -0.31 16.29 40.95
CA ILE A 376 1.15 16.08 40.88
C ILE A 376 1.49 14.79 40.13
N GLY A 377 0.78 13.68 40.39
CA GLY A 377 0.94 12.42 39.67
C GLY A 377 0.67 12.57 38.18
N SER A 378 -0.39 13.32 37.83
CA SER A 378 -0.70 13.70 36.45
C SER A 378 0.42 14.52 35.82
N GLY A 379 1.08 15.38 36.61
CA GLY A 379 2.27 16.13 36.21
C GLY A 379 3.48 15.24 35.93
N PHE A 380 3.74 14.23 36.76
CA PHE A 380 4.79 13.23 36.52
C PHE A 380 4.50 12.38 35.29
N ASP A 381 3.27 11.91 35.12
CA ASP A 381 2.83 11.19 33.92
C ASP A 381 2.92 12.07 32.66
N PHE A 382 2.66 13.37 32.79
CA PHE A 382 2.86 14.33 31.71
C PHE A 382 4.34 14.46 31.33
N VAL A 383 5.24 14.62 32.30
CA VAL A 383 6.69 14.70 32.04
C VAL A 383 7.22 13.41 31.43
N ALA A 384 6.82 12.25 31.94
CA ALA A 384 7.21 10.95 31.39
C ALA A 384 6.72 10.76 29.94
N ARG A 385 5.47 11.14 29.65
CA ARG A 385 4.92 11.15 28.28
C ARG A 385 5.73 12.08 27.37
N LYS A 386 6.02 13.30 27.81
CA LYS A 386 6.83 14.26 27.06
C LYS A 386 8.23 13.74 26.73
N ILE A 387 8.91 13.12 27.69
CA ILE A 387 10.25 12.53 27.46
C ILE A 387 10.18 11.41 26.41
N ASN A 388 9.18 10.53 26.50
CA ASN A 388 8.99 9.46 25.51
C ASN A 388 8.67 10.02 24.11
N THR A 389 7.81 11.03 24.02
CA THR A 389 7.49 11.71 22.75
C THR A 389 8.75 12.36 22.15
N VAL A 390 9.53 13.09 22.94
CA VAL A 390 10.78 13.72 22.49
C VAL A 390 11.81 12.68 22.05
N ALA A 391 11.97 11.57 22.79
CA ALA A 391 12.89 10.51 22.44
C ALA A 391 12.48 9.78 21.14
N ALA A 392 11.19 9.46 20.99
CA ALA A 392 10.66 8.85 19.77
C ALA A 392 10.83 9.79 18.56
N ASN A 393 10.55 11.08 18.74
CA ASN A 393 10.70 12.08 17.68
C ASN A 393 12.15 12.38 17.32
N ALA A 394 13.06 12.39 18.31
CA ALA A 394 14.49 12.50 18.06
C ALA A 394 15.03 11.27 17.32
N PHE A 395 14.51 10.08 17.62
CA PHE A 395 14.82 8.86 16.89
C PHE A 395 14.29 8.90 15.45
N ILE A 396 13.06 9.35 15.25
CA ILE A 396 12.49 9.66 13.92
C ILE A 396 13.36 10.66 13.15
N TRP A 397 13.81 11.73 13.82
CA TRP A 397 14.67 12.75 13.23
C TRP A 397 16.03 12.20 12.81
N LEU A 398 16.65 11.35 13.66
CA LEU A 398 17.90 10.63 13.36
C LEU A 398 17.73 9.65 12.21
N LEU A 399 16.57 9.01 12.11
CA LEU A 399 16.12 8.23 10.96
C LEU A 399 15.61 9.13 9.83
N GLY A 400 16.12 10.34 9.66
CA GLY A 400 15.92 11.18 8.47
C GLY A 400 14.58 11.91 8.35
N GLY A 401 13.75 11.97 9.39
CA GLY A 401 12.47 12.72 9.38
C GLY A 401 12.56 14.23 9.17
N SER A 402 13.77 14.81 9.16
CA SER A 402 14.00 16.22 8.80
C SER A 402 14.13 16.48 7.30
N ARG A 403 14.19 15.44 6.48
CA ARG A 403 14.29 15.55 5.02
C ARG A 403 12.88 15.55 4.43
N MET A 404 12.30 16.73 4.22
CA MET A 404 11.03 16.84 3.48
C MET A 404 11.32 16.90 1.98
N SER A 405 10.43 16.34 1.15
CA SER A 405 10.29 16.85 -0.20
C SER A 405 10.15 18.36 -0.09
N ARG A 406 10.91 19.13 -0.89
CA ARG A 406 10.64 20.57 -0.92
C ARG A 406 9.15 20.66 -1.29
N PRO A 407 8.31 21.42 -0.54
CA PRO A 407 7.14 22.00 -1.18
C PRO A 407 7.65 22.60 -2.49
N GLN A 408 6.92 22.61 -3.59
CA GLN A 408 7.40 23.35 -4.75
C GLN A 408 7.65 24.80 -4.33
N TRP A 409 8.89 25.17 -3.96
CA TRP A 409 9.35 26.51 -3.59
C TRP A 409 9.49 27.36 -4.87
N GLY A 410 8.50 27.21 -5.74
CA GLY A 410 8.25 27.89 -7.01
C GLY A 410 6.76 28.18 -7.18
N ILE A 411 5.88 27.52 -6.40
CA ILE A 411 4.54 28.04 -6.13
C ILE A 411 4.74 29.30 -5.30
N LYS A 412 4.54 30.46 -5.95
CA LYS A 412 4.59 31.76 -5.27
C LYS A 412 3.66 31.68 -4.07
N LYS A 413 3.99 32.38 -2.97
CA LYS A 413 3.13 32.55 -1.77
C LYS A 413 1.64 32.87 -2.05
N HIS A 414 1.30 33.22 -3.29
CA HIS A 414 -0.07 33.41 -3.74
C HIS A 414 -0.87 32.13 -4.04
N ASP A 415 -0.26 30.94 -4.22
CA ASP A 415 -1.01 29.67 -4.31
C ASP A 415 -1.04 28.85 -3.00
N ALA A 416 -0.88 29.54 -1.87
CA ALA A 416 -1.17 28.99 -0.54
C ALA A 416 -2.60 28.43 -0.43
N HIS A 417 -3.53 28.92 -1.27
CA HIS A 417 -4.91 28.44 -1.32
C HIS A 417 -5.07 26.98 -1.76
N ILE A 418 -4.07 26.39 -2.45
CA ILE A 418 -4.07 24.95 -2.78
C ILE A 418 -3.78 24.11 -1.52
N TYR A 419 -2.91 24.61 -0.64
CA TYR A 419 -2.62 24.00 0.67
C TYR A 419 -3.69 24.31 1.73
N GLU A 420 -4.49 25.35 1.53
CA GLU A 420 -5.61 25.72 2.41
C GLU A 420 -6.92 24.98 2.07
N ARG A 421 -7.00 24.26 0.94
CA ARG A 421 -8.11 23.33 0.69
C ARG A 421 -7.95 22.12 1.62
N LYS A 422 -8.46 22.28 2.84
CA LYS A 422 -8.80 21.16 3.70
C LYS A 422 -9.80 20.30 2.94
N LEU A 423 -9.37 19.13 2.46
CA LEU A 423 -10.32 18.06 2.29
C LEU A 423 -10.83 17.76 3.70
N ASP A 424 -12.14 17.89 3.91
CA ASP A 424 -12.76 17.49 5.17
C ASP A 424 -12.21 16.08 5.53
N GLU A 425 -11.68 15.92 6.74
CA GLU A 425 -11.05 14.69 7.27
C GLU A 425 -9.56 14.44 6.96
N PHE A 426 -8.91 15.31 6.18
CA PHE A 426 -7.45 15.35 6.02
C PHE A 426 -6.87 16.58 6.72
N ASP A 427 -6.44 16.43 7.96
CA ASP A 427 -5.69 17.47 8.67
C ASP A 427 -4.40 17.80 7.92
N CYS A 428 -3.98 19.07 7.94
CA CYS A 428 -2.68 19.48 7.38
C CYS A 428 -1.57 18.63 7.99
N LEU A 429 -0.90 17.82 7.16
CA LEU A 429 0.27 17.07 7.58
C LEU A 429 1.47 17.97 7.80
N ILE A 430 2.27 17.60 8.81
CA ILE A 430 3.66 17.96 9.08
C ILE A 430 4.24 18.92 8.04
N ASN A 431 4.06 20.22 8.27
CA ASN A 431 4.65 21.30 7.52
C ASN A 431 6.10 21.57 7.96
N SER A 432 6.48 21.09 9.14
CA SER A 432 7.78 21.29 9.76
C SER A 432 8.15 20.13 10.69
N VAL A 433 9.43 20.02 11.04
CA VAL A 433 9.91 19.10 12.08
C VAL A 433 9.18 19.34 13.41
N ASP A 434 8.74 20.57 13.69
CA ASP A 434 8.03 20.91 14.93
C ASP A 434 6.66 20.22 15.03
N ASP A 435 5.99 19.94 13.89
CA ASP A 435 4.73 19.22 13.84
C ASP A 435 4.88 17.72 14.17
N LEU A 436 6.12 17.21 14.18
CA LEU A 436 6.42 15.89 14.78
C LEU A 436 6.26 15.93 16.31
N PHE A 437 6.48 17.09 16.94
CA PHE A 437 6.45 17.30 18.39
C PHE A 437 5.16 17.94 18.91
N ASP A 438 4.26 18.38 18.02
CA ASP A 438 2.90 18.80 18.37
C ASP A 438 2.09 17.59 18.87
N GLU A 439 1.62 17.59 20.11
CA GLU A 439 0.93 16.43 20.70
C GLU A 439 -0.44 16.12 20.10
N ASP A 440 -1.14 17.13 19.58
CA ASP A 440 -2.46 16.94 18.97
C ASP A 440 -2.31 16.36 17.55
N LEU A 441 -1.26 16.76 16.84
CA LEU A 441 -0.92 16.25 15.50
C LEU A 441 -0.08 14.97 15.51
N ALA A 442 0.79 14.76 16.52
CA ALA A 442 1.68 13.60 16.66
C ALA A 442 1.02 12.35 17.23
N ALA A 443 -0.21 12.47 17.72
CA ALA A 443 -0.93 11.36 18.32
C ALA A 443 -1.61 10.42 17.30
N ALA A 444 -1.73 10.77 16.02
CA ALA A 444 -2.49 9.96 15.04
C ALA A 444 -1.57 9.27 14.01
N SER A 445 -1.63 7.94 13.98
CA SER A 445 -1.00 7.06 13.00
C SER A 445 -2.02 6.04 12.48
N TYR A 446 -1.86 5.59 11.23
CA TYR A 446 -2.79 4.70 10.54
C TYR A 446 -2.10 3.47 9.94
N PRO A 447 -1.55 2.55 10.76
CA PRO A 447 -0.87 1.37 10.25
C PRO A 447 -1.88 0.40 9.61
N SER A 448 -1.45 -0.31 8.55
CA SER A 448 -2.29 -1.33 7.89
C SER A 448 -2.74 -2.43 8.85
N SER A 449 -1.94 -2.76 9.88
CA SER A 449 -2.26 -3.80 10.85
C SER A 449 -3.57 -3.59 11.61
N LYS A 450 -3.99 -2.32 11.80
CA LYS A 450 -5.30 -2.00 12.39
C LYS A 450 -6.44 -2.29 11.42
N LEU A 451 -6.27 -1.91 10.16
CA LEU A 451 -7.20 -2.25 9.09
C LEU A 451 -7.28 -3.78 8.90
N GLU A 452 -6.15 -4.48 8.82
CA GLU A 452 -6.10 -5.94 8.70
C GLU A 452 -6.83 -6.64 9.84
N ARG A 453 -6.63 -6.21 11.09
CA ARG A 453 -7.38 -6.74 12.23
C ARG A 453 -8.87 -6.50 12.09
N TRP A 454 -9.28 -5.30 11.68
CA TRP A 454 -10.69 -5.02 11.40
C TRP A 454 -11.23 -5.94 10.30
N GLN A 455 -10.46 -6.20 9.23
CA GLN A 455 -10.84 -7.12 8.16
C GLN A 455 -11.01 -8.55 8.68
N ASP A 456 -10.09 -9.04 9.52
CA ASP A 456 -10.16 -10.40 10.09
C ASP A 456 -11.44 -10.64 10.92
N GLU A 457 -12.09 -9.56 11.40
CA GLU A 457 -13.34 -9.62 12.13
C GLU A 457 -14.59 -9.63 11.21
N GLN A 458 -14.45 -9.37 9.90
CA GLN A 458 -15.61 -9.27 9.00
C GLN A 458 -15.95 -10.62 8.33
N PRO A 459 -17.24 -11.01 8.30
CA PRO A 459 -17.68 -12.29 7.70
C PRO A 459 -17.52 -12.33 6.17
N SER A 460 -17.41 -11.17 5.53
CA SER A 460 -17.18 -11.05 4.08
C SER A 460 -15.71 -10.93 3.70
N THR A 461 -14.79 -11.05 4.66
CA THR A 461 -13.35 -11.02 4.38
C THR A 461 -12.86 -12.34 3.81
N VAL A 462 -12.07 -12.26 2.76
CA VAL A 462 -11.35 -13.39 2.15
C VAL A 462 -9.86 -13.08 2.15
N THR A 463 -9.06 -14.05 2.59
CA THR A 463 -7.60 -13.98 2.47
C THR A 463 -7.13 -14.86 1.32
N TYR A 464 -6.48 -14.25 0.35
CA TYR A 464 -5.82 -14.93 -0.76
C TYR A 464 -4.33 -15.02 -0.47
N THR A 465 -3.79 -16.23 -0.43
CA THR A 465 -2.35 -16.46 -0.47
C THR A 465 -1.89 -16.38 -1.93
N TYR A 466 -0.72 -15.80 -2.18
CA TYR A 466 -0.14 -15.84 -3.52
C TYR A 466 0.35 -17.26 -3.84
N GLU A 467 -0.56 -18.09 -4.35
CA GLU A 467 -0.26 -19.44 -4.85
C GLU A 467 0.12 -19.44 -6.33
N GLY A 468 0.29 -18.24 -6.91
CA GLY A 468 0.73 -18.07 -8.28
C GLY A 468 -0.17 -18.78 -9.28
N THR A 469 -1.49 -18.60 -9.21
CA THR A 469 -2.33 -18.97 -10.37
C THR A 469 -3.53 -18.09 -10.58
N LYS A 470 -4.05 -17.34 -9.59
CA LYS A 470 -5.25 -16.52 -9.78
C LYS A 470 -5.31 -15.39 -8.75
N MET A 471 -5.47 -14.16 -9.21
CA MET A 471 -5.62 -12.98 -8.34
C MET A 471 -7.10 -12.62 -8.23
N TYR A 472 -7.93 -13.53 -7.72
CA TYR A 472 -9.40 -13.45 -7.78
C TYR A 472 -10.04 -12.13 -7.34
N LEU A 473 -10.96 -11.62 -8.17
CA LEU A 473 -11.99 -10.65 -7.76
C LEU A 473 -13.08 -11.31 -6.89
N LEU A 474 -13.33 -12.61 -7.15
CA LEU A 474 -14.38 -13.39 -6.51
C LEU A 474 -13.86 -14.18 -5.30
N PRO A 475 -14.68 -14.36 -4.25
CA PRO A 475 -14.35 -15.30 -3.19
C PRO A 475 -14.09 -16.71 -3.79
N PRO A 476 -13.17 -17.50 -3.22
CA PRO A 476 -13.01 -18.89 -3.64
C PRO A 476 -14.34 -19.62 -3.48
N GLU A 477 -14.72 -20.42 -4.49
CA GLU A 477 -15.90 -21.28 -4.39
C GLU A 477 -15.75 -22.15 -3.14
N THR A 478 -16.68 -22.03 -2.19
CA THR A 478 -16.76 -22.95 -1.06
C THR A 478 -17.06 -24.34 -1.62
N LYS A 479 -16.06 -25.22 -1.60
CA LYS A 479 -16.20 -26.63 -2.00
C LYS A 479 -17.18 -27.38 -1.11
#